data_AF-A0A431I8F3-F1
#
_entry.id   AF-A0A431I8F3-F1
#
_cell.length_a   1.000
_cell.length_b   1.000
_cell.length_c   1.000
_cell.angle_alpha   90.00
_cell.angle_beta   90.00
_cell.angle_gamma   90.00
#
_symmetry.space_group_name_H-M   'P 1'
#
loop_
_entity.id
_entity.type
_entity.pdbx_description
1 polymer ?
#
loop_
_entity_poly.entity_id
_entity_poly.type
_entity_poly.pdbx_seq_one_letter_code
_entity_poly.pdbx_strand_id
1 'polypeptide(L)'
;MISSFEIFDDFWSTNPELKVLLKEDAHIPSKIMWALLLYIHPKSKFFNESPSTRIKLIQQDYLQDPSFSLSDYTPTLERIKSLLLTKAERSLALWEQKLSERDALIAEIPYTLENFEVVDKLVTNSQKLWDQYFKIQDALSKESETKVEGDIEESLTEKGLI
;
A
#
# COMPACT_ATOMS: atom_id res chain seq x y z
N MET A 1 -0.78 11.32 9.15
CA MET A 1 -0.98 10.16 8.25
C MET A 1 -1.63 10.69 6.99
N ILE A 2 -1.22 10.25 5.81
CA ILE A 2 -1.67 10.83 4.54
C ILE A 2 -3.17 10.57 4.37
N SER A 3 -3.93 11.66 4.25
CA SER A 3 -5.40 11.64 4.17
C SER A 3 -5.91 11.87 2.75
N SER A 4 -5.16 12.60 1.91
CA SER A 4 -5.49 12.84 0.50
C SER A 4 -4.29 12.65 -0.42
N PHE A 5 -4.56 12.30 -1.68
CA PHE A 5 -3.57 12.07 -2.73
C PHE A 5 -3.62 13.24 -3.73
N GLU A 6 -3.07 14.38 -3.34
CA GLU A 6 -2.93 15.56 -4.20
C GLU A 6 -1.70 15.41 -5.11
N ILE A 7 -1.76 14.44 -6.01
CA ILE A 7 -0.60 13.97 -6.79
C ILE A 7 -0.01 15.02 -7.75
N PHE A 8 -0.74 16.11 -8.00
CA PHE A 8 -0.27 17.22 -8.83
C PHE A 8 0.40 18.34 -8.02
N ASP A 9 0.25 18.32 -6.70
CA ASP A 9 0.85 19.29 -5.81
C ASP A 9 2.23 18.82 -5.33
N ASP A 10 3.02 19.79 -4.85
CA ASP A 10 4.32 19.50 -4.24
C ASP A 10 4.12 18.72 -2.92
N PHE A 11 4.46 17.43 -2.95
CA PHE A 11 4.34 16.50 -1.81
C PHE A 11 4.86 17.10 -0.50
N TRP A 12 6.04 17.73 -0.56
CA TRP A 12 6.75 18.30 0.57
C TRP A 12 6.08 19.55 1.13
N SER A 13 5.37 20.31 0.30
CA SER A 13 4.60 21.48 0.70
C SER A 13 3.23 21.08 1.26
N THR A 14 2.61 20.05 0.69
CA THR A 14 1.33 19.49 1.16
C THR A 14 1.47 18.75 2.48
N ASN A 15 2.63 18.11 2.73
CA ASN A 15 2.90 17.30 3.91
C ASN A 15 4.18 17.76 4.65
N PRO A 16 4.21 19.00 5.18
CA PRO A 16 5.43 19.57 5.76
C PRO A 16 5.96 18.78 6.97
N GLU A 17 5.09 18.12 7.73
CA GLU A 17 5.46 17.25 8.85
C GLU A 17 6.29 16.04 8.41
N LEU A 18 6.07 15.55 7.19
CA LEU A 18 6.82 14.43 6.63
C LEU A 18 8.25 14.84 6.25
N LYS A 19 8.56 16.12 6.04
CA LYS A 19 9.95 16.59 5.89
C LYS A 19 10.78 16.31 7.12
N VAL A 20 10.17 16.33 8.31
CA VAL A 20 10.85 16.07 9.57
C VAL A 20 11.08 14.56 9.73
N LEU A 21 10.05 13.76 9.46
CA LEU A 21 10.11 12.29 9.61
C LEU A 21 10.96 11.61 8.53
N LEU A 22 10.95 12.15 7.31
CA LEU A 22 11.67 11.64 6.13
C LEU A 22 12.78 12.62 5.72
N LYS A 23 13.49 13.20 6.70
CA LYS A 23 14.55 14.18 6.44
C LYS A 23 15.61 13.68 5.46
N GLU A 24 15.95 12.41 5.54
CA GLU A 24 16.91 11.76 4.63
C GLU A 24 16.41 11.74 3.18
N ASP A 25 15.10 11.70 2.97
CA ASP A 25 14.44 11.64 1.67
C ASP A 25 14.02 13.01 1.13
N ALA A 26 14.26 14.10 1.86
CA ALA A 26 13.80 15.45 1.47
C ALA A 26 14.36 15.94 0.12
N HIS A 27 15.40 15.28 -0.40
CA HIS A 27 16.00 15.53 -1.71
C HIS A 27 15.24 14.83 -2.85
N ILE A 28 14.40 13.85 -2.55
CA ILE A 28 13.63 13.09 -3.54
C ILE A 28 12.56 14.01 -4.15
N PRO A 29 12.43 14.06 -5.49
CA PRO A 29 11.42 14.90 -6.13
C PRO A 29 10.01 14.53 -5.66
N SER A 30 9.17 15.55 -5.46
CA SER A 30 7.78 15.38 -5.00
C SER A 30 6.98 14.39 -5.85
N LYS A 31 7.16 14.42 -7.17
CA LYS A 31 6.50 13.50 -8.09
C LYS A 31 6.85 12.04 -7.79
N ILE A 32 8.10 11.77 -7.42
CA ILE A 32 8.57 10.43 -7.03
C ILE A 32 7.99 10.02 -5.68
N MET A 33 7.96 10.91 -4.68
CA MET A 33 7.34 10.59 -3.39
C MET A 33 5.87 10.20 -3.54
N TRP A 34 5.11 10.94 -4.34
CA TRP A 34 3.74 10.57 -4.68
C TRP A 34 3.67 9.23 -5.42
N ALA A 35 4.59 8.94 -6.35
CA ALA A 35 4.62 7.65 -7.04
C ALA A 35 4.83 6.48 -6.07
N LEU A 36 5.76 6.61 -5.11
CA LEU A 36 6.00 5.59 -4.09
C LEU A 36 4.76 5.37 -3.21
N LEU A 37 4.05 6.44 -2.84
CA LEU A 37 2.82 6.35 -2.07
C LEU A 37 1.65 5.77 -2.85
N LEU A 38 1.50 6.16 -4.12
CA LEU A 38 0.50 5.59 -5.02
C LEU A 38 0.68 4.08 -5.17
N TYR A 39 1.92 3.61 -5.13
CA TYR A 39 2.24 2.18 -5.20
C TYR A 39 1.87 1.42 -3.93
N ILE A 40 2.24 1.95 -2.75
CA ILE A 40 2.26 1.17 -1.50
C ILE A 40 1.11 1.45 -0.53
N HIS A 41 0.50 2.63 -0.58
CA HIS A 41 -0.41 3.07 0.46
C HIS A 41 -1.82 2.49 0.23
N PRO A 42 -2.47 1.83 1.22
CA PRO A 42 -3.78 1.20 1.04
C PRO A 42 -4.92 2.14 0.61
N LYS A 43 -4.82 3.42 0.98
CA LYS A 43 -5.76 4.47 0.52
C LYS A 43 -5.54 4.96 -0.92
N SER A 44 -4.47 4.52 -1.59
CA SER A 44 -4.26 4.83 -2.99
C SER A 44 -5.35 4.19 -3.84
N LYS A 45 -5.86 4.93 -4.85
CA LYS A 45 -6.79 4.36 -5.83
C LYS A 45 -6.18 3.21 -6.63
N PHE A 46 -4.85 3.13 -6.70
CA PHE A 46 -4.15 2.06 -7.39
C PHE A 46 -4.01 0.80 -6.52
N PHE A 47 -4.31 0.88 -5.22
CA PHE A 47 -4.09 -0.23 -4.29
C PHE A 47 -4.97 -1.47 -4.56
N ASN A 48 -6.04 -1.35 -5.35
CA ASN A 48 -6.82 -2.54 -5.71
C ASN A 48 -6.28 -3.27 -6.95
N GLU A 49 -5.33 -2.66 -7.67
CA GLU A 49 -4.71 -3.26 -8.86
C GLU A 49 -3.53 -4.16 -8.47
N SER A 50 -3.16 -5.13 -9.31
CA SER A 50 -1.97 -5.95 -9.03
C SER A 50 -0.70 -5.10 -8.93
N PRO A 51 0.33 -5.48 -8.14
CA PRO A 51 1.59 -4.73 -8.06
C PRO A 51 2.22 -4.43 -9.44
N SER A 52 2.14 -5.40 -10.37
CA SER A 52 2.62 -5.26 -11.74
C SER A 52 1.82 -4.25 -12.57
N THR A 53 0.52 -4.12 -12.32
CA THR A 53 -0.35 -3.13 -12.96
C THR A 53 -0.08 -1.74 -12.38
N ARG A 54 0.06 -1.62 -11.07
CA ARG A 54 0.35 -0.32 -10.40
C ARG A 54 1.61 0.32 -10.94
N ILE A 55 2.69 -0.45 -11.04
CA ILE A 55 3.96 0.09 -11.53
C ILE A 55 3.83 0.56 -12.97
N LYS A 56 3.08 -0.15 -13.82
CA LYS A 56 2.81 0.28 -15.20
C LYS A 56 2.00 1.58 -15.25
N LEU A 57 0.93 1.69 -14.47
CA LEU A 57 0.14 2.94 -14.38
C LEU A 57 1.00 4.11 -13.91
N ILE A 58 1.87 3.87 -12.91
CA ILE A 58 2.79 4.88 -12.41
C ILE A 58 3.80 5.31 -13.49
N GLN A 59 4.41 4.36 -14.19
CA GLN A 59 5.38 4.64 -15.24
C GLN A 59 4.75 5.36 -16.44
N GLN A 60 3.60 4.89 -16.90
CA GLN A 60 2.98 5.34 -18.15
C GLN A 60 2.13 6.59 -17.97
N ASP A 61 1.22 6.58 -16.99
CA ASP A 61 0.19 7.61 -16.87
C ASP A 61 0.61 8.75 -15.93
N TYR A 62 1.30 8.42 -14.84
CA TYR A 62 1.66 9.41 -13.82
C TYR A 62 3.04 10.04 -14.05
N LEU A 63 4.11 9.24 -13.99
CA LEU A 63 5.48 9.72 -14.16
C LEU A 63 5.80 10.04 -15.61
N GLN A 64 5.23 9.29 -16.56
CA GLN A 64 5.60 9.29 -17.97
C GLN A 64 7.09 8.95 -18.17
N ASP A 65 7.58 8.03 -17.34
CA ASP A 65 8.96 7.58 -17.31
C ASP A 65 9.01 6.04 -17.26
N PRO A 66 9.25 5.37 -18.40
CA PRO A 66 9.38 3.91 -18.46
C PRO A 66 10.62 3.37 -17.73
N SER A 67 11.61 4.22 -17.45
CA SER A 67 12.86 3.81 -16.79
C SER A 67 12.76 3.80 -15.27
N PHE A 68 11.69 4.39 -14.72
CA PHE A 68 11.45 4.44 -13.28
C PHE A 68 11.40 3.02 -12.69
N SER A 69 12.25 2.75 -11.69
CA SER A 69 12.26 1.50 -10.96
C SER A 69 12.09 1.73 -9.46
N LEU A 70 11.19 0.96 -8.84
CA LEU A 70 11.00 0.98 -7.38
C LEU A 70 12.25 0.52 -6.63
N SER A 71 13.10 -0.31 -7.25
CA SER A 71 14.35 -0.80 -6.64
C SER A 71 15.26 0.34 -6.19
N ASP A 72 15.26 1.42 -6.96
CA ASP A 72 16.15 2.57 -6.76
C ASP A 72 15.78 3.35 -5.49
N TYR A 73 14.55 3.14 -5.02
CA TYR A 73 13.96 3.79 -3.85
C TYR A 73 13.65 2.82 -2.72
N THR A 74 14.26 1.63 -2.71
CA THR A 74 14.03 0.61 -1.67
C THR A 74 14.17 1.15 -0.24
N PRO A 75 15.23 1.91 0.12
CA PRO A 75 15.35 2.46 1.48
C PRO A 75 14.22 3.42 1.84
N THR A 76 13.83 4.28 0.90
CA THR A 76 12.72 5.22 1.06
C THR A 76 11.38 4.49 1.23
N LEU A 77 11.14 3.44 0.45
CA LEU A 77 9.93 2.62 0.57
C LEU A 77 9.83 1.97 1.95
N GLU A 78 10.92 1.45 2.49
CA GLU A 78 10.91 0.86 3.84
C GLU A 78 10.67 1.91 4.93
N ARG A 79 11.20 3.14 4.78
CA ARG A 79 10.86 4.27 5.66
C ARG A 79 9.39 4.68 5.54
N ILE A 80 8.85 4.79 4.32
CA ILE A 80 7.43 5.06 4.08
C ILE A 80 6.57 4.00 4.77
N LYS A 81 6.85 2.71 4.55
CA LYS A 81 6.10 1.61 5.18
C LYS A 81 6.16 1.71 6.69
N SER A 82 7.34 1.92 7.28
CA SER A 82 7.50 1.91 8.73
C SER A 82 6.89 3.13 9.43
N LEU A 83 6.92 4.31 8.81
CA LEU A 83 6.53 5.58 9.44
C LEU A 83 5.12 6.04 9.05
N LEU A 84 4.69 5.77 7.82
CA LEU A 84 3.44 6.31 7.26
C LEU A 84 2.30 5.29 7.28
N LEU A 85 2.60 4.00 7.34
CA LEU A 85 1.60 2.93 7.42
C LEU A 85 1.46 2.40 8.83
N THR A 86 0.21 2.20 9.25
CA THR A 86 -0.11 1.47 10.48
C THR A 86 0.38 0.02 10.40
N LYS A 87 0.41 -0.69 11.54
CA LYS A 87 0.78 -2.11 11.57
C LYS A 87 -0.13 -2.96 10.68
N ALA A 88 -1.42 -2.66 10.66
CA ALA A 88 -2.41 -3.38 9.86
C ALA A 88 -2.24 -3.07 8.37
N GLU A 89 -2.07 -1.80 7.98
CA GLU A 89 -1.80 -1.41 6.59
C GLU A 89 -0.50 -2.01 6.05
N ARG A 90 0.57 -2.04 6.86
CA ARG A 90 1.82 -2.74 6.52
C ARG A 90 1.60 -4.23 6.29
N SER A 91 0.82 -4.86 7.18
CA SER A 91 0.50 -6.27 7.03
C SER A 91 -0.25 -6.50 5.73
N LEU A 92 -1.27 -5.69 5.43
CA LEU A 92 -2.06 -5.79 4.20
C LEU A 92 -1.18 -5.67 2.95
N ALA A 93 -0.33 -4.65 2.88
CA ALA A 93 0.58 -4.46 1.75
C ALA A 93 1.57 -5.64 1.57
N LEU A 94 2.07 -6.20 2.69
CA LEU A 94 2.94 -7.38 2.65
C LEU A 94 2.18 -8.64 2.16
N TRP A 95 0.97 -8.85 2.66
CA TRP A 95 0.13 -9.98 2.27
C TRP A 95 -0.15 -9.96 0.77
N GLU A 96 -0.53 -8.81 0.23
CA GLU A 96 -0.76 -8.62 -1.19
C GLU A 96 0.48 -8.94 -2.04
N GLN A 97 1.65 -8.43 -1.63
CA GLN A 97 2.90 -8.74 -2.32
C GLN A 97 3.14 -10.25 -2.35
N LYS A 98 2.97 -10.94 -1.22
CA LYS A 98 3.21 -12.39 -1.11
C LYS A 98 2.18 -13.23 -1.86
N LEU A 99 0.93 -12.78 -1.90
CA LEU A 99 -0.12 -13.42 -2.70
C LEU A 99 0.18 -13.27 -4.19
N SER A 100 0.59 -12.08 -4.64
CA SER A 100 0.98 -11.85 -6.03
C SER A 100 2.23 -12.66 -6.43
N GLU A 101 3.25 -12.75 -5.58
CA GLU A 101 4.43 -13.60 -5.81
C GLU A 101 4.04 -15.08 -5.93
N ARG A 102 3.12 -15.53 -5.07
CA ARG A 102 2.61 -16.91 -5.09
C ARG A 102 1.81 -17.20 -6.35
N ASP A 103 0.93 -16.30 -6.77
CA ASP A 103 0.11 -16.48 -7.97
C ASP A 103 0.99 -16.53 -9.23
N ALA A 104 2.03 -15.69 -9.30
CA ALA A 104 3.03 -15.76 -10.36
C ALA A 104 3.76 -17.12 -10.39
N LEU A 105 4.20 -17.61 -9.22
CA LEU A 105 4.84 -18.92 -9.12
C LEU A 105 3.91 -20.06 -9.57
N ILE A 106 2.64 -20.04 -9.16
CA ILE A 106 1.67 -21.07 -9.55
C ILE A 106 1.43 -21.04 -11.07
N ALA A 107 1.35 -19.85 -11.66
CA ALA A 107 1.15 -19.69 -13.10
C ALA A 107 2.31 -20.23 -13.96
N GLU A 108 3.53 -20.28 -13.41
CA GLU A 108 4.71 -20.83 -14.08
C GLU A 108 4.79 -22.36 -14.03
N ILE A 109 4.06 -23.02 -13.11
CA ILE A 109 4.09 -24.48 -12.97
C ILE A 109 3.21 -25.11 -14.06
N PRO A 110 3.76 -25.94 -14.97
CA PRO A 110 2.96 -26.62 -15.97
C PRO A 110 1.97 -27.59 -15.32
N TYR A 111 0.73 -27.61 -15.78
CA TYR A 111 -0.28 -28.55 -15.28
C TYR A 111 -0.17 -29.88 -16.03
N THR A 112 0.38 -30.92 -15.37
CA THR A 112 0.64 -32.24 -15.97
C THR A 112 0.01 -33.35 -15.14
N LEU A 113 -0.12 -34.54 -15.73
CA LEU A 113 -0.61 -35.73 -15.02
C LEU A 113 0.27 -36.13 -13.82
N GLU A 114 1.50 -35.65 -13.75
CA GLU A 114 2.45 -35.97 -12.68
C GLU A 114 2.31 -35.01 -11.48
N ASN A 115 1.80 -33.80 -11.68
CA ASN A 115 1.77 -32.76 -10.66
C ASN A 115 0.39 -32.12 -10.42
N PHE A 116 -0.67 -32.56 -11.13
CA PHE A 116 -2.00 -31.96 -11.04
C PHE A 116 -2.53 -31.85 -9.61
N GLU A 117 -2.39 -32.89 -8.78
CA GLU A 117 -2.84 -32.86 -7.38
C GLU A 117 -2.11 -31.79 -6.54
N VAL A 118 -0.83 -31.57 -6.83
CA VAL A 118 -0.03 -30.54 -6.17
C VAL A 118 -0.51 -29.17 -6.59
N VAL A 119 -0.73 -28.95 -7.89
CA VAL A 119 -1.22 -27.67 -8.42
C VAL A 119 -2.62 -27.36 -7.88
N ASP A 120 -3.54 -28.32 -7.89
CA ASP A 120 -4.90 -28.17 -7.34
C ASP A 120 -4.87 -27.80 -5.85
N LYS A 121 -3.99 -28.45 -5.08
CA LYS A 121 -3.79 -28.13 -3.66
C LYS A 121 -3.21 -26.73 -3.46
N LEU A 122 -2.28 -26.30 -4.33
CA LEU A 122 -1.71 -24.96 -4.26
C LEU A 122 -2.77 -23.88 -4.55
N VAL A 123 -3.60 -24.08 -5.58
CA VAL A 123 -4.71 -23.18 -5.96
C VAL A 123 -5.77 -23.12 -4.85
N THR A 124 -6.20 -24.27 -4.34
CA THR A 124 -7.19 -24.33 -3.23
C THR A 124 -6.70 -23.61 -1.98
N ASN A 125 -5.41 -23.75 -1.66
CA ASN A 125 -4.82 -23.03 -0.53
C ASN A 125 -4.69 -21.53 -0.79
N SER A 126 -4.45 -21.10 -2.04
CA SER A 126 -4.41 -19.67 -2.38
C SER A 126 -5.75 -18.98 -2.08
N GLN A 127 -6.88 -19.62 -2.37
CA GLN A 127 -8.20 -19.05 -2.07
C GLN A 127 -8.37 -18.73 -0.57
N LYS A 128 -7.93 -19.64 0.31
CA LYS A 128 -8.02 -19.43 1.77
C LYS A 128 -7.16 -18.24 2.24
N LEU A 129 -6.02 -18.01 1.59
CA LEU A 129 -5.15 -16.89 1.93
C LEU A 129 -5.74 -15.56 1.43
N TRP A 130 -6.35 -15.56 0.24
CA TRP A 130 -7.11 -14.42 -0.27
C TRP A 130 -8.31 -14.09 0.63
N ASP A 131 -9.05 -15.09 1.13
CA ASP A 131 -10.14 -14.88 2.08
C ASP A 131 -9.65 -14.23 3.38
N GLN A 132 -8.45 -14.59 3.86
CA GLN A 132 -7.84 -13.95 5.03
C GLN A 132 -7.45 -12.50 4.73
N TYR A 133 -6.86 -12.25 3.56
CA TYR A 133 -6.53 -10.91 3.09
C TYR A 133 -7.77 -10.00 3.04
N PHE A 134 -8.85 -10.44 2.39
CA PHE A 134 -10.08 -9.65 2.28
C PHE A 134 -10.72 -9.37 3.63
N LYS A 135 -10.62 -10.29 4.60
CA LYS A 135 -11.08 -10.04 5.98
C LYS A 135 -10.25 -8.96 6.68
N ILE A 136 -8.93 -8.93 6.48
CA ILE A 136 -8.07 -7.87 7.03
C ILE A 136 -8.39 -6.53 6.35
N GLN A 137 -8.61 -6.54 5.04
CA GLN A 137 -8.98 -5.35 4.28
C GLN A 137 -10.33 -4.77 4.74
N ASP A 138 -11.34 -5.61 4.92
CA ASP A 138 -12.67 -5.22 5.41
C ASP A 138 -12.64 -4.72 6.86
N ALA A 139 -11.80 -5.32 7.71
CA ALA A 139 -11.58 -4.80 9.06
C ALA A 139 -10.96 -3.40 9.03
N LEU A 140 -9.97 -3.17 8.17
CA LEU A 140 -9.31 -1.88 7.99
C LEU A 140 -10.24 -0.80 7.44
N SER A 141 -11.11 -1.13 6.48
CA SER A 141 -12.10 -0.18 5.96
C SER A 141 -13.10 0.21 7.04
N LYS A 142 -13.61 -0.76 7.81
CA LYS A 142 -14.53 -0.50 8.93
C LYS A 142 -13.89 0.32 10.04
N GLU A 143 -12.63 0.07 10.39
CA GLU A 143 -11.89 0.92 11.34
C GLU A 143 -11.80 2.38 10.86
N SER A 144 -11.65 2.59 9.56
CA SER A 144 -11.61 3.94 8.98
C SER A 144 -12.98 4.63 9.01
N GLU A 145 -14.06 3.91 8.77
CA GLU A 145 -15.45 4.41 8.81
C GLU A 145 -15.88 4.74 10.25
N THR A 146 -15.55 3.85 11.20
CA THR A 146 -15.93 4.02 12.62
C THR A 146 -15.21 5.22 13.25
N LYS A 147 -13.99 5.54 12.80
CA LYS A 147 -13.28 6.76 13.20
C LYS A 147 -13.94 8.03 12.67
N VAL A 148 -14.60 7.99 11.51
CA VAL A 148 -15.29 9.16 10.93
C VAL A 148 -16.60 9.46 11.65
N GLU A 149 -17.30 8.46 12.18
CA GLU A 149 -18.52 8.66 13.00
C GLU A 149 -18.23 8.95 14.48
N GLY A 150 -17.00 8.73 14.95
CA GLY A 150 -16.61 8.85 16.36
C GLY A 150 -15.75 10.06 16.73
N ASP A 151 -15.32 10.89 15.79
CA ASP A 151 -14.38 12.01 16.06
C ASP A 151 -15.06 13.31 16.57
N ILE A 152 -16.33 13.21 16.99
CA ILE A 152 -16.89 14.13 18.00
C ILE A 152 -16.72 13.46 19.38
N GLU A 153 -15.51 13.03 19.71
CA GLU A 153 -15.14 13.05 21.13
C GLU A 153 -14.78 14.50 21.44
N GLU A 154 -15.79 15.20 21.97
CA GLU A 154 -15.67 16.44 22.74
C GLU A 154 -14.29 16.48 23.41
N SER A 155 -13.49 17.45 22.95
CA SER A 155 -12.18 17.75 23.49
C SER A 155 -12.21 17.67 25.02
N LEU A 156 -11.12 17.20 25.64
CA LEU A 156 -10.90 17.27 27.10
C LEU A 156 -11.12 18.70 27.67
N THR A 157 -11.25 19.70 26.81
CA THR A 157 -11.71 21.07 27.07
C THR A 157 -13.18 21.18 27.52
N GLU A 158 -14.10 20.32 27.06
CA GLU A 158 -15.52 20.34 27.48
C GLU A 158 -15.79 19.58 28.79
N LYS A 159 -14.84 18.76 29.26
CA LYS A 159 -14.89 18.11 30.60
C LYS A 159 -14.35 18.96 31.75
N GLY A 160 -13.99 20.23 31.51
CA GLY A 160 -13.63 21.18 32.56
C GLY A 160 -12.43 20.78 33.41
N LEU A 161 -11.43 20.11 32.81
CA LEU A 161 -10.21 19.67 33.50
C LEU A 161 -8.99 20.59 33.30
N ILE A 162 -9.16 21.76 32.66
CA ILE A 162 -8.25 22.91 32.76
C ILE A 162 -9.08 24.20 32.61
#